data_AF-A0A9E5NDI6-F1
#
_entry.id   AF-A0A9E5NDI6-F1
#
_cell.length_a   1.000
_cell.length_b   1.000
_cell.length_c   1.000
_cell.angle_alpha   90.00
_cell.angle_beta   90.00
_cell.angle_gamma   90.00
#
_symmetry.space_group_name_H-M   'P 1'
#
loop_
_entity.id
_entity.type
_entity.pdbx_description
1 polymer ?
#
loop_
_entity_poly.entity_id
_entity_poly.type
_entity_poly.pdbx_seq_one_letter_code
_entity_poly.pdbx_strand_id
1 'polypeptide(L)'
;MESIVLSRTQVILLVAPPILVITTYFTYKRLAARLGPERGYLGGFLFYWIVWCFLLSLLTVGPEGLREMFKPPHPQFGEPTWLGLILLLGPVVASFFVTMFPARVKAATFAILVVCALFAIVNGTMEEVLWRGTYIIAFQGNWLWGYLYPSVWFGLWHISPQVVFPSEGGVWRFALMAILLGLAFGWVAMRSGSIRWPVAAHILLDFAGLAGFSLLRPGISG
;
A
#
# COMPACT_ATOMS: atom_id res chain seq x y z
N MET A 1 -10.30 -3.70 35.34
CA MET A 1 -10.12 -3.38 33.90
C MET A 1 -10.04 -1.87 33.79
N GLU A 2 -8.86 -1.32 33.56
CA GLU A 2 -8.74 0.10 33.20
C GLU A 2 -9.45 0.31 31.86
N SER A 3 -10.32 1.32 31.80
CA SER A 3 -10.97 1.71 30.54
C SER A 3 -9.92 2.26 29.58
N ILE A 4 -9.77 1.67 28.41
CA ILE A 4 -8.91 2.20 27.35
C ILE A 4 -9.51 3.54 26.89
N VAL A 5 -8.90 4.65 27.27
CA VAL A 5 -9.28 5.99 26.78
C VAL A 5 -8.52 6.25 25.48
N LEU A 6 -9.24 6.20 24.36
CA LEU A 6 -8.67 6.48 23.04
C LEU A 6 -8.55 7.99 22.81
N SER A 7 -7.44 8.42 22.23
CA SER A 7 -7.28 9.81 21.78
C SER A 7 -8.16 10.10 20.56
N ARG A 8 -8.43 11.39 20.30
CA ARG A 8 -9.17 11.81 19.09
C ARG A 8 -8.52 11.27 17.81
N THR A 9 -7.19 11.32 17.73
CA THR A 9 -6.43 10.77 16.59
C THR A 9 -6.66 9.27 16.42
N GLN A 10 -6.62 8.52 17.52
CA GLN A 10 -6.86 7.08 17.48
C GLN A 10 -8.29 6.76 17.03
N VAL A 11 -9.29 7.48 17.52
CA VAL A 11 -10.68 7.31 17.06
C VAL A 11 -10.80 7.58 15.56
N ILE A 12 -10.20 8.67 15.05
CA ILE A 12 -10.18 8.98 13.62
C ILE A 12 -9.59 7.80 12.82
N LEU A 13 -8.45 7.26 13.26
CA LEU A 13 -7.77 6.18 12.57
C LEU A 13 -8.49 4.82 12.66
N LEU A 14 -9.32 4.58 13.68
CA LEU A 14 -10.18 3.38 13.75
C LEU A 14 -11.43 3.49 12.87
N VAL A 15 -11.86 4.70 12.54
CA VAL A 15 -13.04 4.93 11.70
C VAL A 15 -12.65 5.15 10.23
N ALA A 16 -11.44 5.65 9.97
CA ALA A 16 -10.99 6.00 8.63
C ALA A 16 -10.99 4.82 7.63
N PRO A 17 -10.49 3.61 7.93
CA PRO A 17 -10.39 2.56 6.93
C PRO A 17 -11.70 2.11 6.28
N PRO A 18 -12.79 1.80 7.00
CA PRO A 18 -14.05 1.45 6.35
C PRO A 18 -14.57 2.60 5.47
N ILE A 19 -14.45 3.86 5.92
CA ILE A 19 -14.84 5.03 5.12
C ILE A 19 -13.95 5.16 3.88
N LEU A 20 -12.65 4.96 4.03
CA LEU A 20 -11.66 4.96 2.95
C LEU A 20 -12.07 3.94 1.89
N VAL A 21 -12.28 2.67 2.24
CA VAL A 21 -12.68 1.62 1.28
C VAL A 21 -13.96 2.00 0.54
N ILE A 22 -14.99 2.44 1.26
CA ILE A 22 -16.28 2.80 0.66
C ILE A 22 -16.10 3.98 -0.31
N THR A 23 -15.41 5.05 0.13
CA THR A 23 -15.23 6.24 -0.69
C THR A 23 -14.35 5.97 -1.90
N THR A 24 -13.25 5.23 -1.76
CA THR A 24 -12.40 4.87 -2.89
C THR A 24 -13.14 3.98 -3.89
N TYR A 25 -13.91 2.99 -3.43
CA TYR A 25 -14.72 2.14 -4.32
C TYR A 25 -15.65 2.97 -5.21
N PHE A 26 -16.40 3.89 -4.62
CA PHE A 26 -17.29 4.76 -5.39
C PHE A 26 -16.54 5.76 -6.28
N THR A 27 -15.39 6.27 -5.82
CA THR A 27 -14.55 7.16 -6.63
C THR A 27 -14.02 6.45 -7.87
N TYR A 28 -13.42 5.26 -7.73
CA TYR A 28 -12.94 4.45 -8.86
C TYR A 28 -14.07 4.17 -9.85
N LYS A 29 -15.21 3.67 -9.37
CA LYS A 29 -16.37 3.36 -10.21
C LYS A 29 -16.89 4.58 -10.98
N ARG A 30 -17.04 5.72 -10.30
CA ARG A 30 -17.59 6.95 -10.92
C ARG A 30 -16.61 7.60 -11.89
N LEU A 31 -15.32 7.64 -11.55
CA LEU A 31 -14.31 8.21 -12.43
C LEU A 31 -14.10 7.35 -13.68
N ALA A 32 -14.09 6.02 -13.54
CA ALA A 32 -14.03 5.11 -14.69
C ALA A 32 -15.23 5.30 -15.63
N ALA A 33 -16.44 5.42 -15.07
CA ALA A 33 -17.64 5.66 -15.87
C ALA A 33 -17.65 7.01 -16.61
N ARG A 34 -16.93 8.03 -16.12
CA ARG A 34 -16.92 9.38 -16.70
C ARG A 34 -15.74 9.65 -17.62
N LEU A 35 -14.56 9.11 -17.30
CA LEU A 35 -13.29 9.45 -17.94
C LEU A 35 -12.72 8.30 -18.78
N GLY A 36 -13.37 7.13 -18.76
CA GLY A 36 -12.83 5.87 -19.26
C GLY A 36 -12.06 5.11 -18.18
N PRO A 37 -11.84 3.80 -18.35
CA PRO A 37 -11.31 2.93 -17.31
C PRO A 37 -9.89 3.31 -16.89
N GLU A 38 -8.97 3.61 -17.81
CA GLU A 38 -7.57 3.92 -17.50
C GLU A 38 -7.42 5.25 -16.77
N ARG A 39 -8.04 6.32 -17.30
CA ARG A 39 -8.01 7.66 -16.69
C ARG A 39 -8.76 7.69 -15.36
N GLY A 40 -9.89 6.99 -15.30
CA GLY A 40 -10.66 6.86 -14.08
C GLY A 40 -9.92 6.10 -12.98
N TYR A 41 -9.19 5.05 -13.35
CA TYR A 41 -8.33 4.30 -12.45
C TYR A 41 -7.19 5.16 -11.89
N LEU A 42 -6.47 5.89 -12.75
CA LEU A 42 -5.46 6.84 -12.29
C LEU A 42 -6.05 7.92 -11.38
N GLY A 43 -7.23 8.46 -11.73
CA GLY A 43 -7.93 9.44 -10.91
C GLY A 43 -8.32 8.90 -9.53
N GLY A 44 -8.72 7.63 -9.44
CA GLY A 44 -9.00 6.97 -8.16
C GLY A 44 -7.75 6.82 -7.29
N PHE A 45 -6.61 6.49 -7.90
CA PHE A 45 -5.32 6.45 -7.20
C PHE A 45 -4.88 7.82 -6.71
N LEU A 46 -4.99 8.86 -7.54
CA LEU A 46 -4.65 10.23 -7.13
C LEU A 46 -5.51 10.68 -5.94
N PHE A 47 -6.82 10.39 -5.96
CA PHE A 47 -7.70 10.66 -4.83
C PHE A 47 -7.25 9.92 -3.57
N TYR A 48 -6.96 8.62 -3.69
CA TYR A 48 -6.47 7.81 -2.58
C TYR A 48 -5.15 8.33 -2.01
N TRP A 49 -4.14 8.56 -2.85
CA TRP A 49 -2.82 9.03 -2.40
C TRP A 49 -2.89 10.40 -1.73
N ILE A 50 -3.60 11.36 -2.33
CA ILE A 50 -3.63 12.74 -1.81
C ILE A 50 -4.48 12.82 -0.55
N VAL A 51 -5.72 12.32 -0.60
CA VAL A 51 -6.70 12.51 0.48
C VAL A 51 -6.45 11.52 1.62
N TRP A 52 -6.34 10.24 1.29
CA TRP A 52 -6.29 9.20 2.29
C TRP A 52 -4.89 8.89 2.76
N CYS A 53 -3.90 8.81 1.85
CA CYS A 53 -2.55 8.49 2.28
C CYS A 53 -1.80 9.68 2.86
N PHE A 54 -1.76 10.80 2.13
CA PHE A 54 -0.96 11.95 2.54
C PHE A 54 -1.70 12.85 3.54
N LEU A 55 -2.87 13.36 3.18
CA LEU A 55 -3.57 14.36 3.99
C LEU A 55 -4.03 13.80 5.34
N LEU A 56 -4.64 12.61 5.39
CA LEU A 56 -5.02 12.00 6.66
C LEU A 56 -3.81 11.79 7.58
N SER A 57 -2.70 11.25 7.05
CA SER A 57 -1.48 11.02 7.82
C SER A 57 -0.90 12.35 8.35
N LEU A 58 -0.81 13.37 7.50
CA LEU A 58 -0.35 14.70 7.90
C LEU A 58 -1.23 15.31 9.00
N LEU A 59 -2.55 15.18 8.89
CA LEU A 59 -3.49 15.74 9.87
C LEU A 59 -3.53 14.97 11.19
N THR A 60 -3.18 13.68 11.18
CA THR A 60 -3.28 12.82 12.37
C THR A 60 -1.99 12.77 13.18
N VAL A 61 -0.84 12.67 12.51
CA VAL A 61 0.47 12.54 13.17
C VAL A 61 1.40 13.75 12.95
N GLY A 62 1.00 14.71 12.13
CA GLY A 62 1.78 15.93 11.87
C GLY A 62 3.03 15.71 11.01
N PRO A 63 3.70 16.80 10.59
CA PRO A 63 4.91 16.72 9.78
C PRO A 63 6.08 16.06 10.54
N GLU A 64 6.15 16.23 11.87
CA GLU A 64 7.14 15.55 12.72
C GLU A 64 6.90 14.04 12.75
N GLY A 65 5.64 13.62 12.87
CA GLY A 65 5.27 12.21 12.79
C GLY A 65 5.62 11.60 11.44
N LEU A 66 5.34 12.31 10.33
CA LEU A 66 5.76 11.86 8.99
C LEU A 66 7.28 11.69 8.89
N ARG A 67 8.07 12.61 9.44
CA ARG A 67 9.54 12.48 9.45
C ARG A 67 10.00 11.30 10.31
N GLU A 68 9.37 11.09 11.46
CA GLU A 68 9.68 10.01 12.40
C GLU A 68 9.48 8.62 11.78
N MET A 69 8.49 8.45 10.90
CA MET A 69 8.28 7.18 10.16
C MET A 69 9.52 6.75 9.37
N PHE A 70 10.32 7.72 8.92
CA PHE A 70 11.52 7.51 8.12
C PHE A 70 12.80 7.68 8.93
N LYS A 71 12.77 7.52 10.25
CA LYS A 71 14.02 7.44 11.03
C LYS A 71 14.85 6.21 10.65
N PRO A 72 16.16 6.19 10.94
CA PRO A 72 16.97 4.99 10.79
C PRO A 72 16.35 3.81 11.56
N PRO A 73 16.15 2.64 10.92
CA PRO A 73 15.53 1.48 11.55
C PRO A 73 16.43 0.94 12.66
N HIS A 74 15.85 0.58 13.80
CA HIS A 74 16.57 -0.09 14.87
C HIS A 74 15.67 -1.12 15.57
N PRO A 75 16.00 -2.42 15.50
CA PRO A 75 17.03 -3.06 14.67
C PRO A 75 16.78 -2.89 13.16
N GLN A 76 17.84 -2.99 12.35
CA GLN A 76 17.82 -2.57 10.94
C GLN A 76 16.73 -3.26 10.09
N PHE A 77 16.45 -4.54 10.32
CA PHE A 77 15.42 -5.31 9.59
C PHE A 77 14.38 -5.93 10.53
N GLY A 78 14.29 -5.48 11.78
CA GLY A 78 13.54 -6.18 12.83
C GLY A 78 14.37 -7.28 13.50
N GLU A 79 13.83 -7.84 14.59
CA GLU A 79 14.45 -8.94 15.34
C GLU A 79 13.50 -10.15 15.42
N PRO A 80 13.94 -11.34 14.94
CA PRO A 80 15.26 -11.63 14.38
C PRO A 80 15.45 -11.13 12.92
N THR A 81 16.68 -10.71 12.57
CA THR A 81 17.03 -10.12 11.26
C THR A 81 16.66 -10.99 10.06
N TRP A 82 16.92 -12.29 10.13
CA TRP A 82 16.68 -13.21 9.01
C TRP A 82 15.20 -13.25 8.63
N LEU A 83 14.30 -13.17 9.62
CA LEU A 83 12.86 -13.17 9.39
C LEU A 83 12.45 -11.88 8.66
N GLY A 84 12.99 -10.74 9.10
CA GLY A 84 12.77 -9.46 8.43
C GLY A 84 13.19 -9.47 6.96
N LEU A 85 14.37 -10.02 6.67
CA LEU A 85 14.85 -10.17 5.29
C LEU A 85 13.92 -11.05 4.45
N ILE A 86 13.44 -12.18 4.99
CA ILE A 86 12.49 -13.05 4.29
C ILE A 86 11.17 -12.30 4.04
N LEU A 87 10.65 -11.57 5.02
CA LEU A 87 9.39 -10.85 4.88
C LEU A 87 9.47 -9.66 3.91
N LEU A 88 10.63 -9.02 3.77
CA LEU A 88 10.87 -7.94 2.79
C LEU A 88 11.15 -8.49 1.38
N LEU A 89 12.10 -9.42 1.26
CA LEU A 89 12.61 -9.87 -0.03
C LEU A 89 11.76 -10.99 -0.64
N GLY A 90 11.17 -11.85 0.19
CA GLY A 90 10.37 -13.00 -0.25
C GLY A 90 9.26 -12.59 -1.24
N PRO A 91 8.37 -11.63 -0.88
CA PRO A 91 7.33 -11.15 -1.79
C PRO A 91 7.88 -10.55 -3.09
N VAL A 92 8.97 -9.77 -3.00
CA VAL A 92 9.60 -9.13 -4.18
C VAL A 92 10.15 -10.18 -5.14
N VAL A 93 10.91 -11.15 -4.61
CA VAL A 93 11.48 -12.25 -5.38
C VAL A 93 10.38 -13.11 -5.97
N ALA A 94 9.35 -13.46 -5.19
CA ALA A 94 8.20 -14.22 -5.69
C ALA A 94 7.50 -13.49 -6.84
N SER A 95 7.27 -12.18 -6.71
CA SER A 95 6.67 -11.38 -7.77
C SER A 95 7.52 -11.38 -9.03
N PHE A 96 8.84 -11.24 -8.92
CA PHE A 96 9.75 -11.27 -10.07
C PHE A 96 9.58 -12.54 -10.92
N PHE A 97 9.40 -13.70 -10.27
CA PHE A 97 9.18 -14.97 -10.95
C PHE A 97 7.75 -15.12 -11.47
N VAL A 98 6.74 -14.83 -10.64
CA VAL A 98 5.32 -15.00 -11.01
C VAL A 98 4.91 -14.08 -12.16
N THR A 99 5.47 -12.87 -12.24
CA THR A 99 5.13 -11.91 -13.29
C THR A 99 5.96 -12.09 -14.55
N MET A 100 6.94 -12.99 -14.57
CA MET A 100 7.91 -13.12 -15.66
C MET A 100 8.59 -11.78 -15.97
N PHE A 101 8.97 -11.04 -14.93
CA PHE A 101 9.44 -9.66 -15.03
C PHE A 101 10.51 -9.43 -16.13
N PRO A 102 11.56 -10.26 -16.29
CA PRO A 102 12.55 -10.06 -17.35
C PRO A 102 11.96 -10.06 -18.77
N ALA A 103 10.96 -10.91 -19.02
CA ALA A 103 10.31 -10.96 -20.32
C ALA A 103 9.45 -9.70 -20.56
N ARG A 104 8.75 -9.23 -19.53
CA ARG A 104 7.92 -8.02 -19.63
C ARG A 104 8.75 -6.75 -19.81
N VAL A 105 9.90 -6.64 -19.14
CA VAL A 105 10.82 -5.50 -19.31
C VAL A 105 11.36 -5.46 -20.74
N LYS A 106 11.74 -6.60 -21.32
CA LYS A 106 12.18 -6.67 -22.72
C LYS A 106 11.11 -6.24 -23.72
N ALA A 107 9.83 -6.45 -23.39
CA ALA A 107 8.70 -6.07 -24.23
C ALA A 107 8.21 -4.63 -24.00
N ALA A 108 8.64 -3.97 -22.92
CA ALA A 108 8.19 -2.63 -22.55
C ALA A 108 9.02 -1.55 -23.26
N THR A 109 8.37 -0.46 -23.65
CA THR A 109 9.07 0.74 -24.09
C THR A 109 9.67 1.46 -22.89
N PHE A 110 10.70 2.28 -23.12
CA PHE A 110 11.30 3.10 -22.06
C PHE A 110 10.27 3.99 -21.33
N ALA A 111 9.31 4.56 -22.06
CA ALA A 111 8.24 5.36 -21.47
C ALA A 111 7.36 4.55 -20.49
N ILE A 112 7.02 3.30 -20.83
CA ILE A 112 6.27 2.41 -19.94
C ILE A 112 7.07 2.12 -18.66
N LEU A 113 8.38 1.87 -18.79
CA LEU A 113 9.24 1.62 -17.63
C LEU A 113 9.31 2.83 -16.70
N VAL A 114 9.46 4.04 -17.26
CA VAL A 114 9.45 5.28 -16.47
C VAL A 114 8.12 5.48 -15.75
N VAL A 115 6.99 5.29 -16.43
CA VAL A 115 5.66 5.43 -15.80
C VAL A 115 5.45 4.37 -14.71
N CYS A 116 5.85 3.12 -14.94
CA CYS A 116 5.77 2.07 -13.93
C CYS A 116 6.64 2.39 -12.71
N ALA A 117 7.85 2.92 -12.92
CA ALA A 117 8.75 3.31 -11.83
C ALA A 117 8.17 4.45 -11.00
N LEU A 118 7.67 5.51 -11.65
CA LEU A 118 7.04 6.64 -10.96
C LEU A 118 5.79 6.20 -10.18
N PHE A 119 4.94 5.38 -10.79
CA PHE A 119 3.78 4.82 -10.13
C PHE A 119 4.18 4.00 -8.89
N ALA A 120 5.14 3.08 -9.04
CA ALA A 120 5.61 2.24 -7.95
C ALA A 120 6.20 3.05 -6.79
N ILE A 121 7.01 4.09 -7.10
CA ILE A 121 7.59 4.99 -6.09
C ILE A 121 6.49 5.69 -5.30
N VAL A 122 5.52 6.30 -5.99
CA VAL A 122 4.43 7.05 -5.34
C VAL A 122 3.53 6.10 -4.57
N ASN A 123 3.10 5.00 -5.18
CA ASN A 123 2.19 4.04 -4.56
C ASN A 123 2.81 3.40 -3.31
N GLY A 124 3.95 2.74 -3.46
CA GLY A 124 4.64 2.09 -2.35
C GLY A 124 4.95 3.06 -1.21
N THR A 125 5.34 4.30 -1.51
CA THR A 125 5.59 5.30 -0.45
C THR A 125 4.30 5.71 0.27
N MET A 126 3.27 6.10 -0.49
CA MET A 126 2.04 6.64 0.09
C MET A 126 1.29 5.58 0.91
N GLU A 127 1.23 4.34 0.43
CA GLU A 127 0.57 3.25 1.15
C GLU A 127 1.29 2.89 2.45
N GLU A 128 2.62 2.86 2.46
CA GLU A 128 3.37 2.58 3.68
C GLU A 128 3.28 3.73 4.70
N VAL A 129 3.23 4.99 4.24
CA VAL A 129 2.97 6.16 5.10
C VAL A 129 1.65 6.02 5.85
N LEU A 130 0.58 5.64 5.14
CA LEU A 130 -0.72 5.45 5.78
C LEU A 130 -0.74 4.18 6.64
N TRP A 131 -0.59 3.03 6.02
CA TRP A 131 -0.97 1.75 6.64
C TRP A 131 0.04 1.28 7.69
N ARG A 132 1.32 1.62 7.55
CA ARG A 132 2.35 1.19 8.51
C ARG A 132 2.78 2.36 9.37
N GLY A 133 3.19 3.47 8.76
CA GLY A 133 3.73 4.61 9.47
C GLY A 133 2.74 5.25 10.44
N THR A 134 1.59 5.69 9.93
CA THR A 134 0.60 6.45 10.69
C THR A 134 0.02 5.64 11.86
N TYR A 135 -0.34 4.38 11.61
CA TYR A 135 -0.89 3.50 12.67
C TYR A 135 0.15 3.13 13.72
N ILE A 136 1.39 2.81 13.34
CA ILE A 136 2.46 2.50 14.31
C ILE A 136 2.74 3.70 15.21
N ILE A 137 2.78 4.92 14.65
CA ILE A 137 3.01 6.15 15.42
C ILE A 137 1.83 6.46 16.36
N ALA A 138 0.58 6.32 15.90
CA ALA A 138 -0.59 6.68 16.69
C ALA A 138 -0.95 5.65 17.77
N PHE A 139 -0.57 4.37 17.58
CA PHE A 139 -0.91 3.25 18.47
C PHE A 139 0.33 2.55 19.01
N GLN A 140 1.36 3.32 19.40
CA GLN A 140 2.66 2.81 19.86
C GLN A 140 2.51 1.63 20.83
N GLY A 141 3.18 0.52 20.53
CA GLY A 141 3.19 -0.69 21.36
C GLY A 141 1.91 -1.55 21.30
N ASN A 142 0.85 -1.12 20.62
CA ASN A 142 -0.38 -1.90 20.49
C ASN A 142 -0.39 -2.72 19.18
N TRP A 143 -0.14 -4.02 19.29
CA TRP A 143 -0.07 -4.93 18.13
C TRP A 143 -1.40 -5.05 17.38
N LEU A 144 -2.55 -4.87 18.05
CA LEU A 144 -3.84 -4.99 17.40
C LEU A 144 -4.10 -3.77 16.51
N TRP A 145 -3.99 -2.56 17.06
CA TRP A 145 -4.37 -1.33 16.35
C TRP A 145 -3.23 -0.74 15.50
N GLY A 146 -1.98 -0.93 15.90
CA GLY A 146 -0.81 -0.45 15.16
C GLY A 146 -0.33 -1.39 14.05
N TYR A 147 -0.75 -2.66 14.09
CA TYR A 147 -0.23 -3.70 13.18
C TYR A 147 -1.34 -4.54 12.53
N LEU A 148 -2.08 -5.36 13.28
CA LEU A 148 -3.04 -6.29 12.67
C LEU A 148 -4.18 -5.55 11.95
N TYR A 149 -4.78 -4.57 12.62
CA TYR A 149 -5.91 -3.80 12.10
C TYR A 149 -5.59 -3.11 10.76
N PRO A 150 -4.51 -2.30 10.63
CA PRO A 150 -4.21 -1.67 9.36
C PRO A 150 -3.80 -2.67 8.28
N SER A 151 -3.15 -3.80 8.60
CA SER A 151 -2.84 -4.84 7.60
C SER A 151 -4.10 -5.47 7.00
N VAL A 152 -5.13 -5.73 7.81
CA VAL A 152 -6.42 -6.25 7.33
C VAL A 152 -7.09 -5.24 6.41
N TRP A 153 -7.16 -3.98 6.83
CA TRP A 153 -7.82 -2.96 6.03
C TRP A 153 -7.04 -2.54 4.78
N PHE A 154 -5.72 -2.58 4.81
CA PHE A 154 -4.87 -2.47 3.63
C PHE A 154 -5.28 -3.50 2.59
N GLY A 155 -5.40 -4.77 2.97
CA GLY A 155 -5.83 -5.80 2.03
C GLY A 155 -7.28 -5.64 1.56
N LEU A 156 -8.21 -5.30 2.45
CA LEU A 156 -9.60 -5.05 2.07
C LEU A 156 -9.77 -3.82 1.15
N TRP A 157 -8.92 -2.79 1.30
CA TRP A 157 -8.97 -1.62 0.43
C TRP A 157 -8.79 -1.98 -1.04
N HIS A 158 -8.02 -3.03 -1.35
CA HIS A 158 -7.79 -3.47 -2.73
C HIS A 158 -9.05 -3.95 -3.45
N ILE A 159 -10.17 -4.17 -2.75
CA ILE A 159 -11.48 -4.37 -3.38
C ILE A 159 -11.89 -3.14 -4.21
N SER A 160 -11.45 -1.94 -3.81
CA SER A 160 -11.80 -0.66 -4.45
C SER A 160 -11.28 -0.55 -5.89
N PRO A 161 -9.96 -0.64 -6.17
CA PRO A 161 -9.45 -0.57 -7.54
C PRO A 161 -9.97 -1.71 -8.44
N GLN A 162 -10.27 -2.87 -7.85
CA GLN A 162 -10.75 -4.06 -8.55
C GLN A 162 -12.14 -3.90 -9.19
N VAL A 163 -12.90 -2.85 -8.83
CA VAL A 163 -14.17 -2.52 -9.51
C VAL A 163 -13.96 -2.06 -10.96
N VAL A 164 -12.76 -1.62 -11.31
CA VAL A 164 -12.39 -1.17 -12.66
C VAL A 164 -11.58 -2.24 -13.37
N PHE A 165 -10.53 -2.76 -12.72
CA PHE A 165 -9.67 -3.81 -13.27
C PHE A 165 -9.63 -5.02 -12.33
N PRO A 166 -10.52 -5.99 -12.53
CA PRO A 166 -10.53 -7.21 -11.73
C PRO A 166 -9.28 -8.06 -12.01
N SER A 167 -8.72 -8.65 -10.97
CA SER A 167 -7.67 -9.65 -11.03
C SER A 167 -8.25 -10.97 -11.52
N GLU A 168 -7.50 -11.66 -12.39
CA GLU A 168 -7.83 -13.01 -12.88
C GLU A 168 -7.97 -14.02 -11.72
N GLY A 169 -7.23 -13.83 -10.63
CA GLY A 169 -7.32 -14.66 -9.43
C GLY A 169 -8.57 -14.38 -8.57
N GLY A 170 -9.34 -13.35 -8.90
CA GLY A 170 -10.50 -12.90 -8.15
C GLY A 170 -10.18 -11.91 -7.03
N VAL A 171 -11.12 -11.00 -6.78
CA VAL A 171 -10.97 -9.87 -5.85
C VAL A 171 -10.59 -10.31 -4.44
N TRP A 172 -11.23 -11.36 -3.90
CA TRP A 172 -10.99 -11.82 -2.53
C TRP A 172 -9.63 -12.48 -2.34
N ARG A 173 -9.14 -13.21 -3.35
CA ARG A 173 -7.79 -13.79 -3.30
C ARG A 173 -6.73 -12.69 -3.35
N PHE A 174 -6.97 -11.67 -4.17
CA PHE A 174 -6.11 -10.50 -4.23
C PHE A 174 -6.09 -9.74 -2.90
N ALA A 175 -7.26 -9.50 -2.29
CA ALA A 175 -7.36 -8.87 -0.98
C ALA A 175 -6.63 -9.68 0.10
N LEU A 176 -6.82 -11.00 0.14
CA LEU A 176 -6.11 -11.88 1.09
C LEU A 176 -4.60 -11.80 0.92
N MET A 177 -4.09 -11.87 -0.31
CA MET A 177 -2.67 -11.70 -0.61
C MET A 177 -2.14 -10.36 -0.11
N ALA A 178 -2.91 -9.29 -0.32
CA ALA A 178 -2.57 -7.97 0.18
C ALA A 178 -2.61 -7.89 1.72
N ILE A 179 -3.53 -8.58 2.41
CA ILE A 179 -3.48 -8.69 3.88
C ILE A 179 -2.18 -9.36 4.34
N LEU A 180 -1.79 -10.47 3.70
CA LEU A 180 -0.55 -11.20 4.05
C LEU A 180 0.69 -10.33 3.82
N LEU A 181 0.71 -9.55 2.73
CA LEU A 181 1.76 -8.56 2.49
C LEU A 181 1.75 -7.43 3.54
N GLY A 182 0.55 -6.96 3.90
CA GLY A 182 0.30 -6.02 4.97
C GLY A 182 0.93 -6.48 6.29
N LEU A 183 0.75 -7.76 6.62
CA LEU A 183 1.32 -8.39 7.82
C LEU A 183 2.85 -8.53 7.69
N ALA A 184 3.36 -8.98 6.55
CA ALA A 184 4.80 -9.14 6.35
C ALA A 184 5.56 -7.81 6.53
N PHE A 185 5.12 -6.76 5.83
CA PHE A 185 5.77 -5.45 5.90
C PHE A 185 5.45 -4.73 7.22
N GLY A 186 4.23 -4.89 7.74
CA GLY A 186 3.83 -4.34 9.04
C GLY A 186 4.64 -4.90 10.20
N TRP A 187 5.02 -6.19 10.15
CA TRP A 187 5.89 -6.78 11.16
C TRP A 187 7.26 -6.10 11.17
N VAL A 188 7.87 -5.91 10.01
CA VAL A 188 9.18 -5.25 9.88
C VAL A 188 9.10 -3.79 10.35
N ALA A 189 8.06 -3.06 9.93
CA ALA A 189 7.84 -1.68 10.33
C ALA A 189 7.69 -1.56 11.86
N MET A 190 6.87 -2.42 12.47
CA MET A 190 6.62 -2.41 13.92
C MET A 190 7.87 -2.77 14.72
N ARG A 191 8.67 -3.74 14.24
CA ARG A 191 9.86 -4.23 14.96
C ARG A 191 11.06 -3.30 14.80
N SER A 192 11.17 -2.58 13.70
CA SER A 192 12.27 -1.63 13.45
C SER A 192 11.92 -0.17 13.80
N GLY A 193 10.64 0.12 14.03
CA GLY A 193 10.13 1.48 14.24
C GLY A 193 10.26 2.39 13.02
N SER A 194 10.38 1.83 11.81
CA SER A 194 10.66 2.57 10.58
C SER A 194 10.02 1.92 9.36
N ILE A 195 9.47 2.73 8.46
CA ILE A 195 8.89 2.24 7.19
C ILE A 195 9.89 2.25 6.02
N ARG A 196 11.16 2.62 6.23
CA ARG A 196 12.16 2.73 5.14
C ARG A 196 12.26 1.45 4.29
N TRP A 197 12.42 0.30 4.94
CA TRP A 197 12.53 -0.97 4.24
C TRP A 197 11.21 -1.48 3.67
N PRO A 198 10.07 -1.40 4.41
CA PRO A 198 8.75 -1.61 3.83
C PRO A 198 8.51 -0.80 2.55
N VAL A 199 8.83 0.49 2.53
CA VAL A 199 8.71 1.36 1.35
C VAL A 199 9.56 0.82 0.21
N ALA A 200 10.84 0.55 0.45
CA ALA A 200 11.73 0.03 -0.60
C ALA A 200 11.23 -1.30 -1.17
N ALA A 201 10.80 -2.23 -0.31
CA ALA A 201 10.26 -3.53 -0.74
C ALA A 201 8.97 -3.38 -1.53
N HIS A 202 8.07 -2.50 -1.09
CA HIS A 202 6.80 -2.24 -1.77
C HIS A 202 7.01 -1.61 -3.16
N ILE A 203 7.91 -0.62 -3.28
CA ILE A 203 8.28 -0.03 -4.58
C ILE A 203 8.81 -1.12 -5.53
N LEU A 204 9.70 -1.99 -5.05
CA LEU A 204 10.24 -3.07 -5.87
C LEU A 204 9.16 -4.09 -6.27
N LEU A 205 8.23 -4.38 -5.37
CA LEU A 205 7.10 -5.27 -5.63
C LEU A 205 6.19 -4.70 -6.73
N ASP A 206 5.76 -3.44 -6.60
CA ASP A 206 4.91 -2.76 -7.57
C ASP A 206 5.57 -2.66 -8.95
N PHE A 207 6.88 -2.36 -8.95
CA PHE A 207 7.66 -2.31 -10.17
C PHE A 207 7.81 -3.69 -10.81
N ALA A 208 8.05 -4.74 -10.03
CA ALA A 208 8.09 -6.13 -10.51
C ALA A 208 6.73 -6.59 -11.07
N GLY A 209 5.63 -6.08 -10.51
CA GLY A 209 4.28 -6.25 -11.05
C GLY A 209 4.01 -5.51 -12.36
N LEU A 210 4.86 -4.51 -12.68
CA LEU A 210 4.60 -3.47 -13.68
C LEU A 210 3.22 -2.84 -13.47
N ALA A 211 2.91 -2.39 -12.25
CA ALA A 211 1.59 -1.86 -11.89
C ALA A 211 1.08 -0.73 -12.81
N GLY A 212 1.99 0.01 -13.49
CA GLY A 212 1.65 1.04 -14.47
C GLY A 212 1.37 0.54 -15.90
N PHE A 213 1.55 -0.75 -16.19
CA PHE A 213 1.38 -1.32 -17.52
C PHE A 213 -0.07 -1.22 -18.02
N SER A 214 -1.04 -1.30 -17.10
CA SER A 214 -2.47 -1.13 -17.38
C SER A 214 -2.85 0.31 -17.76
N LEU A 215 -2.03 1.32 -17.43
CA LEU A 215 -2.32 2.73 -17.71
C LEU A 215 -2.01 3.14 -19.15
N LEU A 216 -1.23 2.34 -19.88
CA LEU A 216 -0.69 2.69 -21.20
C LEU A 216 -1.03 1.69 -22.29
N ARG A 217 -1.94 0.73 -22.03
CA ARG A 217 -2.43 -0.18 -23.08
C ARG A 217 -3.61 0.47 -23.82
N PRO A 218 -3.48 0.85 -25.09
CA PRO A 218 -4.65 1.16 -25.91
C PRO A 218 -5.33 -0.17 -26.28
N GLY A 219 -6.59 -0.35 -25.90
CA GLY A 219 -7.57 -1.20 -26.59
C GLY A 219 -7.11 -2.58 -27.06
N ILE A 220 -6.80 -3.49 -26.14
CA ILE A 220 -7.05 -4.93 -26.39
C ILE A 220 -8.11 -5.35 -25.39
N SER A 221 -9.36 -5.16 -25.80
CA SER A 221 -10.47 -5.97 -25.30
C SER A 221 -10.09 -7.44 -25.49
N GLY A 222 -10.05 -8.19 -24.38
CA GLY A 222 -10.27 -9.63 -24.44
C GLY A 222 -11.68 -9.93 -24.93
#